data_AF-A0A090T5S1-F1
#
_entry.id   AF-A0A090T5S1-F1
#
_cell.length_a   1.000
_cell.length_b   1.000
_cell.length_c   1.000
_cell.angle_alpha   90.00
_cell.angle_beta   90.00
_cell.angle_gamma   90.00
#
_symmetry.space_group_name_H-M   'P 1'
#
loop_
_entity.id
_entity.type
_entity.pdbx_description
1 polymer ?
#
loop_
_entity_poly.entity_id
_entity_poly.type
_entity_poly.pdbx_seq_one_letter_code
_entity_poly.pdbx_strand_id
1 'polypeptide(L)' 'MAEVSLRSSVNAMSFYEKHGFVATGPESEFNGIRFVPMTLRVV' A
#
# COMPACT_ATOMS: atom_id res chain seq x y z
N MET A 1 -12.82 14.14 -4.18
CA MET A 1 -12.63 12.73 -3.77
C MET A 1 -11.24 12.63 -3.17
N ALA A 2 -11.11 12.18 -1.94
CA ALA A 2 -9.83 12.10 -1.24
C ALA A 2 -9.22 10.71 -1.39
N GLU A 3 -7.89 10.63 -1.45
CA GLU A 3 -7.15 9.37 -1.54
C GLU A 3 -6.04 9.35 -0.51
N VAL A 4 -5.84 8.21 0.12
CA VAL A 4 -4.68 7.93 0.98
C VAL A 4 -3.77 6.96 0.23
N SER A 5 -2.51 7.32 0.05
CA SER A 5 -1.48 6.47 -0.53
C SER A 5 -0.43 6.09 0.51
N LEU A 6 0.08 4.87 0.43
CA LEU A 6 1.12 4.38 1.33
C LEU A 6 2.08 3.40 0.67
N ARG A 7 3.22 3.21 1.33
CA ARG A 7 4.20 2.15 1.03
C ARG A 7 4.04 1.05 2.08
N SER A 8 3.26 0.02 1.78
CA SER A 8 3.05 -1.08 2.72
C SER A 8 4.33 -1.88 2.84
N SER A 9 4.77 -2.21 4.05
CA SER A 9 5.71 -3.32 4.20
C SER A 9 5.12 -4.56 3.56
N VAL A 10 5.94 -5.37 2.89
CA VAL A 10 5.49 -6.60 2.20
C VAL A 10 4.69 -7.51 3.16
N ASN A 11 5.15 -7.63 4.40
CA ASN A 11 4.51 -8.46 5.43
C ASN A 11 3.21 -7.87 6.00
N ALA A 12 2.89 -6.60 5.72
CA ALA A 12 1.72 -5.90 6.24
C ALA A 12 0.60 -5.73 5.20
N MET A 13 0.80 -6.20 3.96
CA MET A 13 -0.18 -6.01 2.87
C MET A 13 -1.57 -6.50 3.26
N SER A 14 -1.67 -7.71 3.81
CA SER A 14 -2.95 -8.31 4.19
C SER A 14 -3.70 -7.52 5.28
N PHE A 15 -2.99 -6.74 6.11
CA PHE A 15 -3.61 -5.83 7.05
C PHE A 15 -4.27 -4.66 6.32
N TYR A 16 -3.57 -4.03 5.37
CA TYR A 16 -4.09 -2.89 4.63
C TYR A 16 -5.21 -3.29 3.65
N GLU A 17 -5.11 -4.46 3.03
CA GLU A 17 -6.19 -5.03 2.19
C GLU A 17 -7.50 -5.17 2.98
N LYS A 18 -7.44 -5.63 4.23
CA LYS A 18 -8.62 -5.72 5.12
C LYS A 18 -9.24 -4.35 5.45
N HIS A 19 -8.47 -3.28 5.32
CA HIS A 19 -8.95 -1.90 5.50
C HIS A 19 -9.33 -1.22 4.18
N GLY A 20 -9.40 -1.98 3.08
CA GLY A 20 -9.85 -1.50 1.78
C GLY A 20 -8.76 -0.86 0.91
N PHE A 21 -7.49 -0.91 1.34
CA PHE A 21 -6.39 -0.52 0.46
C PHE A 21 -6.18 -1.54 -0.65
N VAL A 22 -5.80 -1.07 -1.83
CA VAL A 22 -5.51 -1.91 -2.99
C VAL A 22 -4.09 -1.65 -3.47
N ALA A 23 -3.35 -2.71 -3.83
CA ALA A 23 -2.03 -2.59 -4.42
C ALA A 23 -2.10 -1.89 -5.78
N THR A 24 -1.26 -0.88 -5.98
CA THR A 24 -1.20 -0.09 -7.22
C THR A 24 0.00 -0.44 -8.10
N GLY A 25 0.87 -1.33 -7.63
CA GLY A 25 2.07 -1.75 -8.34
C GLY A 25 2.76 -2.94 -7.67
N PRO A 26 3.87 -3.43 -8.26
CA PRO A 26 4.62 -4.56 -7.74
C PRO A 26 5.43 -4.18 -6.47
N GLU A 27 5.96 -5.20 -5.80
CA GLU A 27 7.00 -5.01 -4.77
C GLU A 27 8.17 -4.20 -5.34
N SER A 28 8.60 -3.19 -4.59
CA SER A 28 9.62 -2.21 -4.94
C SER A 28 10.49 -1.91 -3.73
N GLU A 29 11.56 -1.16 -3.93
CA GLU A 29 12.49 -0.79 -2.86
C GLU A 29 12.59 0.73 -2.73
N PHE A 30 12.65 1.22 -1.49
CA PHE A 30 12.99 2.61 -1.21
C PHE A 30 13.96 2.67 -0.03
N ASN A 31 15.13 3.26 -0.23
CA ASN A 31 16.20 3.34 0.77
C ASN A 31 16.57 1.97 1.37
N GLY A 32 16.63 0.90 0.56
CA GLY A 32 16.94 -0.45 1.04
C GLY A 32 15.78 -1.20 1.68
N ILE A 33 14.58 -0.62 1.75
CA ILE A 33 13.40 -1.24 2.37
C ILE A 33 12.40 -1.65 1.30
N ARG A 34 12.01 -2.92 1.31
CA ARG A 34 11.02 -3.48 0.38
C ARG A 34 9.61 -3.10 0.81
N PHE A 35 8.81 -2.66 -0.16
CA PHE A 35 7.43 -2.22 0.05
C PHE A 35 6.55 -2.55 -1.17
N VAL A 36 5.23 -2.57 -0.96
CA VAL A 36 4.23 -2.59 -2.04
C VAL A 36 3.41 -1.29 -1.96
N PRO A 37 3.33 -0.51 -3.06
CA PRO A 37 2.52 0.71 -3.07
C PRO A 37 1.03 0.35 -3.02
N MET A 38 0.27 1.05 -2.18
CA MET A 38 -1.17 0.83 -2.04
C MET A 38 -1.94 2.15 -1.91
N THR A 39 -3.22 2.15 -2.28
CA THR A 39 -4.12 3.30 -2.12
C THR A 39 -5.49 2.91 -1.56
N LEU A 40 -6.11 3.82 -0.81
CA LEU A 40 -7.50 3.75 -0.35
C LEU A 40 -8.24 4.99 -0.84
N ARG A 41 -9.35 4.77 -1.55
CA ARG A 41 -10.28 5.85 -1.92
C ARG A 41 -11.22 6.12 -0.76
N VAL A 42 -11.24 7.37 -0.29
CA VAL A 42 -12.16 7.82 0.76
C VAL A 42 -13.31 8.56 0.09
N VAL A 43 -14.51 8.02 0.26
CA VAL A 43 -15.79 8.60 -0.21
C VAL A 43 -16.25 9.70 0.72
#